data_AF-A0A1I6YY51-F1
#
_entry.id   AF-A0A1I6YY51-F1
#
_cell.length_a   1.000
_cell.length_b   1.000
_cell.length_c   1.000
_cell.angle_alpha   90.00
_cell.angle_beta   90.00
_cell.angle_gamma   90.00
#
_symmetry.space_group_name_H-M   'P 1'
#
loop_
_entity.id
_entity.type
_entity.pdbx_description
1 polymer ?
#
loop_
_entity_poly.entity_id
_entity_poly.type
_entity_poly.pdbx_seq_one_letter_code
_entity_poly.pdbx_strand_id
1 'polypeptide(L)' 'MRDPPEAPGIWPGLLVEWRQQEDGWHGRVAYTLPGSYGPVLVEAWLPADQLKSD' A
#
# COMPACT_ATOMS: atom_id res chain seq x y z
N MET A 1 -0.23 14.84 11.68
CA MET A 1 0.27 13.56 12.20
C MET A 1 0.85 12.81 11.01
N ARG A 2 2.18 12.86 10.82
CA ARG A 2 2.89 12.04 9.82
C ARG A 2 3.70 11.07 10.66
N ASP A 3 3.28 9.82 10.70
CA ASP A 3 4.05 8.81 11.41
C ASP A 3 5.43 8.66 10.74
N PRO A 4 6.50 8.49 11.54
CA PRO A 4 7.86 8.41 11.03
C PRO A 4 8.10 7.11 10.25
N PRO A 5 9.11 7.08 9.35
CA PRO A 5 9.31 6.03 8.34
C PRO A 5 9.71 4.64 8.88
N GLU A 6 9.74 4.47 10.20
CA GLU A 6 10.07 3.22 10.90
C GLU A 6 8.86 2.57 11.60
N ALA A 7 7.64 3.10 11.39
CA ALA A 7 6.40 2.44 11.78
C ALA A 7 5.66 1.89 10.54
N PRO A 8 5.07 0.67 10.60
CA PRO A 8 4.15 0.17 9.58
C PRO A 8 2.81 0.94 9.69
N GLY A 9 2.84 2.23 9.34
CA GLY A 9 1.66 3.08 9.27
C GLY A 9 0.75 2.69 8.10
N ILE A 10 -0.54 3.02 8.21
CA ILE A 10 -1.49 2.90 7.10
C ILE A 10 -1.24 4.08 6.16
N TRP A 11 -0.77 3.79 4.96
CA TRP A 11 -0.55 4.82 3.94
C TRP A 11 -1.81 4.97 3.07
N PRO A 12 -2.26 6.20 2.77
CA PRO A 12 -3.34 6.39 1.82
C PRO A 12 -2.85 5.94 0.43
N GLY A 13 -3.42 4.83 -0.04
CA GLY A 13 -3.08 4.23 -1.33
C GLY A 13 -4.32 4.03 -2.17
N LEU A 14 -4.14 4.07 -3.48
CA LEU A 14 -5.17 3.70 -4.44
C LEU A 14 -5.11 2.20 -4.65
N LEU A 15 -6.24 1.52 -4.44
CA LEU A 15 -6.44 0.17 -4.94
C LEU A 15 -6.70 0.24 -6.45
N VAL A 16 -5.81 -0.38 -7.23
CA VAL A 16 -5.84 -0.33 -8.69
C VAL A 16 -6.58 -1.52 -9.28
N GLU A 17 -6.32 -2.72 -8.75
CA GLU A 17 -6.92 -3.96 -9.24
C GLU A 17 -6.98 -5.04 -8.17
N TRP A 18 -7.88 -6.00 -8.36
CA TRP A 18 -7.98 -7.23 -7.57
C TRP A 18 -7.56 -8.45 -8.38
N ARG A 19 -6.91 -9.41 -7.74
CA ARG A 19 -6.57 -10.71 -8.31
C ARG A 19 -6.76 -11.82 -7.28
N GLN A 20 -7.28 -12.96 -7.69
CA GLN A 20 -7.34 -14.17 -6.88
C GLN A 20 -6.03 -14.97 -7.04
N GLN A 21 -5.43 -15.37 -5.92
CA GLN A 21 -4.26 -16.24 -5.81
C GLN A 21 -4.60 -17.47 -4.96
N GLU A 22 -3.66 -18.42 -4.83
CA GLU A 22 -3.87 -19.67 -4.09
C GLU A 22 -4.19 -19.45 -2.61
N ASP A 23 -3.64 -18.40 -2.01
CA ASP A 23 -3.85 -17.96 -0.63
C ASP A 23 -4.99 -16.94 -0.47
N GLY A 24 -5.67 -16.60 -1.57
CA GLY A 24 -6.88 -15.77 -1.56
C GLY A 24 -6.77 -14.49 -2.38
N TRP A 25 -7.58 -13.50 -2.02
CA TRP A 25 -7.64 -12.24 -2.75
C TRP A 25 -6.48 -11.33 -2.41
N HIS A 26 -5.87 -10.78 -3.45
CA HIS A 26 -4.81 -9.79 -3.38
C HIS A 26 -5.24 -8.53 -4.14
N GLY A 27 -4.93 -7.38 -3.57
CA GLY A 27 -5.14 -6.08 -4.21
C GLY A 27 -3.82 -5.44 -4.60
N ARG A 28 -3.73 -4.90 -5.82
CA ARG A 28 -2.59 -4.09 -6.25
C ARG A 28 -2.82 -2.67 -5.79
N VAL A 29 -1.92 -2.16 -4.97
CA VAL A 29 -1.97 -0.79 -4.44
C VAL A 29 -0.89 0.08 -5.05
N ALA A 30 -1.21 1.35 -5.24
CA ALA A 30 -0.27 2.39 -5.62
C ALA A 30 -0.31 3.52 -4.58
N TYR A 31 0.83 3.88 -4.01
CA TYR A 31 0.94 4.97 -3.05
C TYR A 31 2.30 5.67 -3.16
N THR A 32 2.42 6.85 -2.55
CA THR A 32 3.67 7.61 -2.57
C THR A 32 4.29 7.69 -1.18
N LEU A 33 5.60 7.49 -1.13
CA LEU A 33 6.40 7.73 0.07
C LEU A 33 7.26 8.99 -0.13
N PRO A 34 7.44 9.82 0.92
CA PRO A 34 8.47 10.84 0.89
C PRO A 34 9.86 10.18 0.75
N GLY A 35 10.66 10.60 -0.22
CA GLY A 35 12.03 10.15 -0.42
C GLY A 35 13.02 11.32 -0.39
N SER A 36 14.30 11.02 -0.15
CA SER A 36 15.36 12.03 -0.05
C SER A 36 15.56 12.87 -1.31
N TYR A 37 15.11 12.36 -2.46
CA TYR A 37 15.22 13.02 -3.77
C TYR A 37 13.85 13.34 -4.39
N GLY A 38 12.77 13.27 -3.60
CA GLY A 38 11.40 13.48 -4.05
C GLY A 38 10.47 12.30 -3.73
N PRO A 39 9.18 12.41 -4.07
CA PRO A 39 8.20 11.35 -3.85
C PRO A 39 8.57 10.09 -4.64
N VAL A 40 8.48 8.94 -3.99
CA VAL A 40 8.67 7.62 -4.61
C VAL A 40 7.31 6.96 -4.77
N LEU A 41 6.97 6.56 -5.99
CA LEU A 41 5.81 5.72 -6.24
C LEU A 41 6.14 4.27 -5.87
N VAL A 42 5.31 3.68 -5.04
CA VAL A 42 5.36 2.26 -4.69
C VAL A 42 4.14 1.59 -5.29
N GLU A 43 4.38 0.50 -6.01
CA GLU A 43 3.35 -0.41 -6.51
C GLU A 43 3.62 -1.81 -5.95
N ALA A 44 2.62 -2.38 -5.28
CA ALA A 44 2.75 -3.68 -4.63
C ALA A 44 1.43 -4.44 -4.64
N TRP A 45 1.51 -5.77 -4.63
CA TRP A 45 0.38 -6.63 -4.32
C TRP A 45 0.37 -6.93 -2.83
N LEU A 46 -0.77 -6.71 -2.18
CA LEU A 46 -0.96 -7.01 -0.76
C LEU A 46 -2.15 -7.97 -0.60
N PRO A 47 -2.10 -8.89 0.38
CA PRO A 47 -3.28 -9.70 0.72
C PRO A 47 -4.42 -8.80 1.20
N ALA A 48 -5.66 -9.22 0.94
CA ALA A 48 -6.85 -8.40 1.23
C ALA A 48 -7.00 -8.01 2.70
N ASP A 49 -6.49 -8.81 3.65
CA ASP A 49 -6.56 -8.55 5.09
C ASP A 49 -5.64 -7.40 5.55
N GLN A 50 -4.65 -7.02 4.73
CA GLN A 50 -3.79 -5.87 4.98
C GLN A 50 -4.38 -4.56 4.42
N LEU A 51 -5.40 -4.63 3.57
CA LEU A 51 -6.07 -3.48 3.01
C LEU A 51 -7.15 -2.99 3.98
N LYS A 52 -7.00 -1.74 4.45
CA LYS A 52 -7.98 -1.10 5.34
C LYS A 52 -8.73 -0.02 4.57
N SER A 53 -10.05 -0.02 4.70
CA SER A 53 -10.92 1.10 4.32
C SER A 53 -11.57 1.62 5.59
N ASP A 54 -11.41 2.91 5.87
CA ASP A 54 -12.29 3.63 6.82
C ASP A 54 -13.71 3.76 6.25
#